data_AF-A0A2W4MC77-F1
#
_entry.id   AF-A0A2W4MC77-F1
#
_cell.length_a   1.000
_cell.length_b   1.000
_cell.length_c   1.000
_cell.angle_alpha   90.00
_cell.angle_beta   90.00
_cell.angle_gamma   90.00
#
_symmetry.space_group_name_H-M   'P 1'
#
loop_
_entity.id
_entity.type
_entity.pdbx_description
1 polymer ?
#
loop_
_entity_poly.entity_id
_entity_poly.type
_entity_poly.pdbx_seq_one_letter_code
_entity_poly.pdbx_strand_id
1 'polypeptide(L)'
;MTTAVITHRIARSSRLAAVALVVAAAALTAVAAQGRIHLGFTPVPITGQTFAVLLTGAALGWRLGAAGQLLYVAAGIAGAPVFSDGRSGWEVMTGATGGYIVGFAFAAALIGGAAERGHDRRFGPMALAFLPVSGVFYVFV
;
A
#
# COMPACT_ATOMS: atom_id res chain seq x y z
N MET A 1 5.08 14.43 -19.84
CA MET A 1 5.64 15.58 -19.10
C MET A 1 4.69 16.03 -17.97
N THR A 2 4.11 15.13 -17.14
CA THR A 2 3.00 15.61 -16.28
C THR A 2 2.73 14.97 -14.90
N THR A 3 3.30 13.83 -14.48
CA THR A 3 2.78 13.16 -13.25
C THR A 3 3.84 12.84 -12.19
N ALA A 4 4.77 13.77 -11.95
CA ALA A 4 5.73 13.68 -10.85
C ALA A 4 5.81 15.00 -10.05
N VAL A 5 4.70 15.72 -9.89
CA VAL A 5 4.71 17.08 -9.32
C VAL A 5 5.10 17.09 -7.83
N ILE A 6 4.69 16.10 -7.03
CA ILE A 6 4.95 16.08 -5.58
C ILE A 6 6.38 15.60 -5.30
N THR A 7 6.77 14.43 -5.82
CA THR A 7 8.10 13.84 -5.59
C THR A 7 9.22 14.70 -6.15
N HIS A 8 9.02 15.31 -7.32
CA HIS A 8 10.10 16.04 -8.00
C HIS A 8 10.27 17.48 -7.48
N ARG A 9 9.25 18.09 -6.86
CA ARG A 9 9.35 19.45 -6.26
C ARG A 9 9.65 19.46 -4.76
N ILE A 10 9.17 18.47 -3.99
CA ILE A 10 9.24 18.52 -2.52
C ILE A 10 10.29 17.55 -1.95
N ALA A 11 10.34 16.30 -2.44
CA ALA A 11 11.26 15.30 -1.88
C ALA A 11 12.72 15.50 -2.31
N ARG A 12 12.97 16.21 -3.43
CA ARG A 12 14.32 16.52 -3.90
C ARG A 12 15.00 17.66 -3.11
N SER A 13 14.24 18.49 -2.39
CA SER A 13 14.77 19.66 -1.67
C SER A 13 15.10 19.41 -0.20
N SER A 14 14.47 18.43 0.47
CA SER A 14 14.82 18.08 1.86
C SER A 14 14.51 16.63 2.23
N ARG A 15 15.44 15.97 2.92
CA ARG A 15 15.26 14.60 3.45
C ARG A 15 14.06 14.50 4.42
N LEU A 16 13.80 15.58 5.16
CA LEU A 16 12.66 15.70 6.07
C LEU A 16 11.32 15.55 5.35
N ALA A 17 11.17 16.18 4.18
CA ALA A 17 9.93 16.05 3.41
C ALA A 17 9.72 14.62 2.89
N ALA A 18 10.79 13.93 2.48
CA ALA A 18 10.70 12.53 2.06
C ALA A 18 10.21 11.63 3.22
N VAL A 19 10.77 11.82 4.42
CA VAL A 19 10.34 11.10 5.63
C VAL A 19 8.87 11.41 5.95
N ALA A 20 8.48 12.69 5.93
CA ALA A 20 7.10 13.10 6.20
C ALA A 20 6.10 12.47 5.22
N LEU A 21 6.44 12.39 3.92
CA LEU A 21 5.60 11.75 2.90
C LEU A 21 5.46 10.24 3.11
N VAL A 22 6.55 9.57 3.51
CA VAL A 22 6.53 8.13 3.85
C VAL A 22 5.63 7.88 5.06
N VAL A 23 5.76 8.69 6.11
CA VAL A 23 4.90 8.62 7.31
C VAL A 23 3.45 8.90 6.94
N ALA A 24 3.18 9.92 6.12
CA ALA A 24 1.83 10.25 5.69
C ALA A 24 1.18 9.11 4.87
N ALA A 25 1.94 8.45 3.99
CA ALA A 25 1.45 7.30 3.24
C ALA A 25 1.08 6.12 4.15
N ALA A 26 1.93 5.83 5.14
CA ALA A 26 1.66 4.80 6.14
C ALA A 26 0.41 5.13 6.98
N ALA A 27 0.32 6.37 7.46
CA ALA A 27 -0.81 6.84 8.25
C ALA A 27 -2.12 6.82 7.46
N LEU A 28 -2.10 7.26 6.19
CA LEU A 28 -3.28 7.20 5.32
C LEU A 28 -3.76 5.76 5.15
N THR A 29 -2.83 4.82 4.95
CA THR A 29 -3.15 3.39 4.82
C THR A 29 -3.75 2.84 6.12
N ALA A 30 -3.21 3.23 7.28
CA ALA A 30 -3.72 2.82 8.59
C ALA A 30 -5.13 3.35 8.87
N VAL A 31 -5.41 4.61 8.53
CA VAL A 31 -6.75 5.20 8.67
C VAL A 31 -7.73 4.53 7.71
N ALA A 32 -7.33 4.34 6.45
CA ALA A 32 -8.15 3.66 5.47
C ALA A 32 -8.43 2.19 5.83
N ALA A 33 -7.53 1.55 6.59
CA ALA A 33 -7.72 0.20 7.10
C ALA A 33 -8.92 0.03 8.04
N GLN A 34 -9.36 1.12 8.67
CA GLN A 34 -10.47 1.08 9.61
C GLN A 34 -11.83 1.11 8.91
N GLY A 35 -11.89 1.67 7.69
CA GLY A 35 -13.08 1.60 6.84
C GLY A 35 -13.19 0.23 6.20
N ARG A 36 -14.03 -0.65 6.77
CA ARG A 36 -14.16 -2.04 6.33
C ARG A 36 -15.60 -2.52 6.25
N ILE A 37 -15.82 -3.52 5.41
CA ILE A 37 -17.10 -4.23 5.25
C ILE A 37 -16.80 -5.73 5.31
N HIS A 38 -17.39 -6.41 6.29
CA HIS A 38 -17.30 -7.85 6.41
C HIS A 38 -18.24 -8.52 5.42
N LEU A 39 -17.72 -9.51 4.71
CA LEU A 39 -18.49 -10.34 3.80
C LEU A 39 -18.68 -11.70 4.45
N GLY A 40 -19.93 -12.15 4.61
CA GLY A 40 -20.24 -13.41 5.32
C GLY A 40 -19.68 -14.69 4.67
N PHE A 41 -19.08 -14.60 3.48
CA PHE A 41 -18.53 -15.72 2.73
C PHE A 41 -16.99 -15.77 2.70
N THR A 42 -16.28 -14.77 3.26
CA THR A 42 -14.81 -14.82 3.36
C THR A 42 -14.33 -14.27 4.71
N PRO A 43 -13.23 -14.79 5.27
CA PRO A 43 -12.65 -14.26 6.50
C PRO A 43 -11.92 -12.92 6.32
N VAL A 44 -11.70 -12.46 5.08
CA VAL A 44 -10.98 -11.23 4.76
C VAL A 44 -11.97 -10.09 4.48
N PRO A 45 -12.03 -9.04 5.31
CA PRO A 45 -12.93 -7.93 5.04
C PRO A 45 -12.48 -7.16 3.80
N ILE A 46 -13.43 -6.54 3.10
CA ILE A 46 -13.11 -5.49 2.14
C ILE A 46 -12.72 -4.25 2.94
N THR A 47 -11.54 -3.69 2.70
CA THR A 47 -11.01 -2.53 3.43
C THR A 47 -10.60 -1.42 2.48
N GLY A 48 -10.51 -0.18 2.99
CA GLY A 48 -9.94 0.95 2.26
C GLY A 48 -8.42 0.87 2.05
N GLN A 49 -7.73 -0.15 2.60
CA GLN A 49 -6.26 -0.27 2.53
C GLN A 49 -5.77 -0.32 1.09
N THR A 50 -6.41 -1.15 0.26
CA THR A 50 -6.01 -1.34 -1.14
C THR A 50 -6.10 -0.03 -1.91
N PHE A 51 -7.16 0.75 -1.71
CA PHE A 51 -7.29 2.08 -2.31
C PHE A 51 -6.16 3.02 -1.87
N ALA A 52 -5.87 3.10 -0.57
CA ALA A 52 -4.80 3.95 -0.05
C ALA A 52 -3.40 3.53 -0.57
N VAL A 53 -3.15 2.22 -0.69
CA VAL A 53 -1.90 1.67 -1.25
C VAL A 53 -1.71 2.11 -2.70
N LEU A 54 -2.74 1.96 -3.53
CA LEU A 54 -2.68 2.34 -4.95
C LEU A 54 -2.55 3.86 -5.09
N LEU A 55 -3.31 4.63 -4.29
CA LEU A 55 -3.27 6.09 -4.31
C LEU A 55 -1.89 6.64 -3.91
N THR A 56 -1.32 6.14 -2.81
CA THR A 56 0.00 6.58 -2.34
C THR A 56 1.11 6.14 -3.28
N GLY A 57 1.02 4.93 -3.86
CA GLY A 57 1.91 4.48 -4.92
C GLY A 57 1.88 5.42 -6.13
N ALA A 58 0.68 5.71 -6.65
CA ALA A 58 0.51 6.60 -7.81
C ALA A 58 0.97 8.04 -7.52
N ALA A 59 0.66 8.58 -6.35
CA ALA A 59 0.92 9.98 -6.00
C ALA A 59 2.39 10.25 -5.61
N LEU A 60 3.04 9.29 -4.95
CA LEU A 60 4.38 9.47 -4.39
C LEU A 60 5.48 8.80 -5.24
N GLY A 61 5.09 8.01 -6.24
CA GLY A 61 6.02 7.25 -7.07
C GLY A 61 6.49 5.95 -6.40
N TRP A 62 7.30 5.17 -7.13
CA TRP A 62 7.63 3.80 -6.67
C TRP A 62 8.45 3.77 -5.39
N ARG A 63 9.31 4.77 -5.17
CA ARG A 63 10.22 4.82 -4.01
C ARG A 63 9.48 5.16 -2.72
N LEU A 64 8.83 6.33 -2.72
CA LEU A 64 8.18 6.86 -1.50
C LEU A 64 6.88 6.12 -1.21
N GLY A 65 6.13 5.72 -2.24
CA GLY A 65 4.95 4.87 -2.08
C GLY A 65 5.30 3.53 -1.45
N ALA A 66 6.27 2.79 -2.02
CA ALA A 66 6.70 1.51 -1.45
C ALA A 66 7.29 1.64 -0.05
N ALA A 67 8.11 2.68 0.20
CA ALA A 67 8.64 2.95 1.53
C ALA A 67 7.53 3.23 2.57
N GLY A 68 6.48 3.97 2.18
CA GLY A 68 5.30 4.20 3.01
C GLY A 68 4.58 2.91 3.39
N GLN A 69 4.41 2.01 2.42
CA GLN A 69 3.78 0.72 2.67
C GLN A 69 4.67 -0.20 3.52
N LEU A 70 5.98 -0.22 3.31
CA LEU A 70 6.90 -0.95 4.18
C LEU A 70 6.87 -0.43 5.62
N LEU A 71 6.81 0.89 5.81
CA LEU A 71 6.64 1.49 7.13
C LEU A 71 5.32 1.08 7.78
N TYR A 72 4.22 1.07 7.03
CA TYR A 72 2.92 0.60 7.49
C TYR A 72 2.99 -0.85 8.02
N VAL A 73 3.59 -1.76 7.23
CA VAL A 73 3.76 -3.16 7.62
C VAL A 73 4.66 -3.28 8.85
N ALA A 74 5.81 -2.59 8.85
CA ALA A 74 6.76 -2.62 9.96
C ALA A 74 6.14 -2.11 11.27
N ALA A 75 5.38 -1.02 11.22
CA ALA A 75 4.68 -0.47 12.38
C ALA A 75 3.65 -1.47 12.94
N GLY A 76 2.87 -2.11 12.06
CA GLY A 76 1.90 -3.13 12.47
C GLY A 76 2.57 -4.36 13.10
N ILE A 77 3.65 -4.87 12.50
CA ILE A 77 4.42 -5.99 13.06
C ILE A 77 5.06 -5.62 14.41
N ALA A 78 5.53 -4.38 14.56
CA ALA A 78 6.10 -3.87 15.81
C ALA A 78 5.05 -3.67 16.93
N GLY A 79 3.77 -3.93 16.66
CA GLY A 79 2.69 -3.92 17.67
C GLY A 79 1.77 -2.71 17.60
N ALA A 80 1.97 -1.76 16.67
CA ALA A 80 1.04 -0.65 16.51
C ALA A 80 -0.30 -1.13 15.92
N PRO A 81 -1.45 -0.72 16.48
CA PRO A 81 -2.79 -1.18 16.05
C PRO A 81 -3.25 -0.52 14.74
N VAL A 82 -2.48 -0.70 13.68
CA VAL A 82 -2.66 -0.03 12.37
C VAL A 82 -3.33 -0.92 11.33
N PHE A 83 -3.42 -2.22 11.57
CA PHE A 83 -4.16 -3.12 10.68
C PHE A 83 -5.67 -2.99 10.93
N SER A 84 -6.47 -3.55 10.03
CA SER A 84 -7.91 -3.62 10.22
C SER A 84 -8.26 -4.33 11.53
N ASP A 85 -9.30 -3.83 12.20
CA ASP A 85 -9.73 -4.24 13.56
C ASP A 85 -8.82 -3.72 14.66
N GLY A 86 -8.00 -2.71 14.37
CA GLY A 86 -6.95 -2.27 15.28
C GLY A 86 -5.98 -3.41 15.59
N ARG A 87 -5.89 -4.42 14.72
CA ARG A 87 -4.99 -5.55 14.90
C ARG A 87 -3.54 -5.10 14.72
N SER A 88 -2.65 -5.86 15.32
CA SER A 88 -1.21 -5.66 15.24
C SER A 88 -0.48 -6.97 15.50
N GLY A 89 0.84 -6.95 15.36
CA GLY A 89 1.72 -8.06 15.66
C GLY A 89 1.91 -9.02 14.49
N TRP A 90 2.83 -9.96 14.71
CA TRP A 90 3.24 -10.97 13.72
C TRP A 90 2.11 -11.95 13.38
N GLU A 91 1.18 -12.20 14.30
CA GLU A 91 0.06 -13.12 14.11
C GLU A 91 -0.84 -12.73 12.92
N VAL A 92 -0.95 -11.42 12.63
CA VAL A 92 -1.71 -10.93 11.47
C VAL A 92 -1.04 -11.31 10.15
N MET A 93 0.29 -11.49 10.14
CA MET A 93 1.06 -11.90 8.95
C MET A 93 0.94 -13.40 8.66
N THR A 94 0.72 -14.21 9.69
CA THR A 94 0.52 -15.66 9.55
C THR A 94 -0.93 -16.03 9.27
N GLY A 95 -1.88 -15.10 9.40
CA GLY A 95 -3.28 -15.29 9.09
C GLY A 95 -3.65 -14.99 7.62
N ALA A 96 -4.91 -15.21 7.27
CA ALA A 96 -5.44 -15.05 5.90
C ALA A 96 -5.18 -13.65 5.27
N THR A 97 -5.00 -12.61 6.09
CA THR A 97 -4.73 -11.23 5.62
C THR A 97 -3.25 -10.92 5.41
N GLY A 98 -2.33 -11.78 5.85
CA GLY A 98 -0.89 -11.52 5.79
C GLY A 98 -0.36 -11.34 4.38
N GLY A 99 -0.84 -12.18 3.44
CA GLY A 99 -0.47 -12.09 2.03
C GLY A 99 -0.81 -10.75 1.38
N TYR A 100 -1.96 -10.16 1.74
CA TYR A 100 -2.36 -8.84 1.26
C TYR A 100 -1.40 -7.76 1.75
N ILE A 101 -1.03 -7.81 3.03
CA ILE A 101 -0.21 -6.79 3.69
C ILE A 101 1.22 -6.81 3.11
N VAL A 102 1.79 -7.99 2.85
CA VAL A 102 3.08 -8.13 2.17
C VAL A 102 3.01 -7.61 0.72
N GLY A 103 1.89 -7.86 0.03
CA GLY A 103 1.66 -7.42 -1.35
C GLY A 103 1.56 -5.90 -1.52
N PHE A 104 1.27 -5.13 -0.46
CA PHE A 104 1.06 -3.69 -0.55
C PHE A 104 2.29 -2.90 -1.00
N ALA A 105 3.47 -3.24 -0.49
CA ALA A 105 4.71 -2.58 -0.91
C ALA A 105 5.00 -2.81 -2.40
N PHE A 106 4.76 -4.04 -2.86
CA PHE A 106 4.93 -4.40 -4.27
C PHE A 106 3.90 -3.69 -5.17
N ALA A 107 2.64 -3.67 -4.77
CA ALA A 107 1.57 -2.97 -5.49
C ALA A 107 1.86 -1.46 -5.60
N ALA A 108 2.26 -0.81 -4.50
CA ALA A 108 2.63 0.61 -4.51
C ALA A 108 3.85 0.88 -5.40
N ALA A 109 4.86 0.00 -5.40
CA ALA A 109 6.03 0.12 -6.27
C ALA A 109 5.64 0.01 -7.76
N LEU A 110 4.80 -0.98 -8.11
CA LEU A 110 4.35 -1.18 -9.49
C LEU A 110 3.53 -0.01 -10.01
N ILE A 111 2.54 0.43 -9.24
CA ILE A 111 1.68 1.55 -9.62
C ILE A 111 2.47 2.85 -9.67
N GLY A 112 3.32 3.12 -8.68
CA GLY A 112 4.18 4.30 -8.70
C GLY A 112 5.15 4.31 -9.87
N GLY A 113 5.72 3.15 -10.22
CA GLY A 113 6.59 3.02 -11.38
C GLY A 113 5.82 3.17 -12.71
N ALA A 114 4.57 2.74 -12.77
CA ALA A 114 3.72 2.97 -13.94
C ALA A 114 3.34 4.45 -14.08
N ALA A 115 2.98 5.11 -12.97
CA ALA A 115 2.64 6.52 -12.92
C ALA A 115 3.81 7.43 -13.32
N GLU A 116 5.03 7.11 -12.87
CA GLU A 116 6.23 7.87 -13.25
C GLU A 116 6.54 7.78 -14.76
N ARG A 117 6.15 6.68 -15.41
CA ARG A 117 6.36 6.47 -16.85
C ARG A 117 5.22 7.06 -17.71
N GLY A 118 4.23 7.71 -17.11
CA GLY A 118 3.07 8.26 -17.83
C GLY A 118 2.12 7.18 -18.37
N HIS A 119 2.19 5.96 -17.83
CA HIS A 119 1.30 4.85 -18.19
C HIS A 119 -0.08 4.94 -17.50
N ASP A 120 -0.35 6.05 -16.81
CA ASP A 120 -1.55 6.44 -16.07
C ASP A 120 -2.83 6.36 -16.93
N ARG A 121 -2.69 6.19 -18.26
CA ARG A 121 -3.76 6.20 -19.26
C ARG A 121 -4.09 4.83 -19.86
N ARG A 122 -3.41 3.74 -19.47
CA ARG A 122 -3.69 2.39 -19.99
C ARG A 122 -4.13 1.48 -18.84
N PHE A 123 -5.35 0.96 -18.91
CA PHE A 123 -5.93 0.01 -17.93
C PHE A 123 -5.15 -1.33 -17.81
N GLY A 124 -4.28 -1.65 -18.77
CA GLY A 124 -3.60 -2.95 -18.89
C GLY A 124 -2.58 -3.28 -17.78
N PRO A 125 -1.60 -2.42 -17.45
CA PRO A 125 -0.59 -2.71 -16.43
C PRO A 125 -1.19 -2.80 -15.01
N MET A 126 -2.35 -2.16 -14.79
CA MET A 126 -3.05 -2.13 -13.51
C MET A 126 -3.71 -3.48 -13.19
N ALA A 127 -4.24 -4.17 -14.21
CA ALA A 127 -4.76 -5.54 -14.08
C ALA A 127 -3.65 -6.59 -13.93
N LEU A 128 -2.49 -6.39 -14.59
CA LEU A 128 -1.36 -7.32 -14.48
C LEU A 128 -0.67 -7.24 -13.12
N ALA A 129 -0.71 -6.08 -12.45
CA ALA A 129 -0.24 -5.92 -11.06
C ALA A 129 -1.14 -6.64 -10.03
N PHE A 130 -2.39 -6.93 -10.38
CA PHE A 130 -3.33 -7.66 -9.52
C PHE A 130 -3.01 -9.15 -9.44
N LEU A 131 -2.53 -9.77 -10.52
CA LEU A 131 -2.28 -11.22 -10.60
C LEU A 131 -1.18 -11.73 -9.64
N PRO A 132 -0.03 -11.07 -9.45
CA PRO A 132 0.96 -11.49 -8.45
C PRO A 132 0.46 -11.32 -7.01
N VAL A 133 -0.31 -10.27 -6.72
CA VAL A 133 -0.99 -10.10 -5.42
C VAL A 133 -2.00 -11.24 -5.23
N SER A 134 -2.59 -11.73 -6.32
CA SER A 134 -3.53 -12.84 -6.30
C SER A 134 -2.91 -14.22 -6.05
N GLY A 135 -1.69 -14.43 -6.50
CA GLY A 135 -0.98 -15.70 -6.28
C GLY A 135 -0.64 -15.95 -4.81
N VAL A 136 -0.47 -14.89 -4.01
CA VAL A 136 -0.24 -15.01 -2.56
C VAL A 136 -1.52 -15.43 -1.81
N PHE A 137 -2.71 -15.22 -2.40
CA PHE A 137 -4.01 -15.57 -1.79
C PHE A 137 -4.20 -17.07 -1.57
N TYR A 138 -3.54 -17.93 -2.36
CA TYR A 138 -3.74 -19.37 -2.32
C TYR A 138 -2.71 -20.14 -1.49
N VAL A 139 -1.71 -19.45 -0.93
CA VAL A 139 -0.69 -20.10 -0.08
C VAL A 139 -1.12 -20.16 1.40
N PHE A 140 -2.15 -19.39 1.78
CA PHE A 140 -2.58 -19.22 3.18
C PHE A 140 -4.08 -19.50 3.42
N VAL A 141 -4.75 -20.19 2.49
CA VAL A 141 -6.08 -20.81 2.68
C VAL A 141 -5.92 -22.31 2.75
#